data_AF-A0A843T251-F1
#
_entry.id   AF-A0A843T251-F1
#
_cell.length_a   1.000
_cell.length_b   1.000
_cell.length_c   1.000
_cell.angle_alpha   90.00
_cell.angle_beta   90.00
_cell.angle_gamma   90.00
#
_symmetry.space_group_name_H-M   'P 1'
#
loop_
_entity.id
_entity.type
_entity.pdbx_description
1 polymer ?
#
loop_
_entity_poly.entity_id
_entity_poly.type
_entity_poly.pdbx_seq_one_letter_code
_entity_poly.pdbx_strand_id
1 'polypeptide(L)' 'LGSQLLLGLEREIRRRGHPDAMLESTATAYMFYRKHGFVDAGPPILRFGGVAARPMRKALEAAAAT' A
#
# COMPACT_ATOMS: atom_id res chain seq x y z
N LEU A 1 -7.72 -6.21 13.53
CA LEU A 1 -7.73 -4.73 13.51
C LEU A 1 -7.03 -4.17 12.27
N GLY A 2 -5.73 -4.43 12.06
CA GLY A 2 -4.96 -3.86 10.92
C GLY A 2 -5.61 -4.01 9.54
N SER A 3 -6.07 -5.20 9.17
CA SER A 3 -6.75 -5.42 7.87
C SER A 3 -8.06 -4.63 7.72
N GLN A 4 -8.83 -4.47 8.79
CA GLN A 4 -10.09 -3.71 8.74
C GLN A 4 -9.83 -2.21 8.57
N LEU A 5 -8.79 -1.69 9.23
CA LEU A 5 -8.34 -0.31 9.01
C LEU A 5 -7.88 -0.10 7.57
N LEU A 6 -7.06 -1.01 7.02
CA LEU A 6 -6.59 -0.93 5.65
C LEU A 6 -7.76 -0.95 4.64
N LEU A 7 -8.75 -1.83 4.81
CA LEU A 7 -9.96 -1.86 3.99
C LEU A 7 -10.79 -0.56 4.10
N GLY A 8 -10.84 0.05 5.29
CA GLY A 8 -11.47 1.36 5.49
C GLY A 8 -10.74 2.47 4.72
N LEU A 9 -9.41 2.50 4.79
CA LEU A 9 -8.58 3.45 4.06
C LEU A 9 -8.73 3.28 2.54
N GLU A 10 -8.68 2.05 2.02
CA GLU A 10 -8.86 1.79 0.59
C GLU A 10 -10.24 2.24 0.08
N ARG A 11 -11.31 2.06 0.88
CA ARG A 11 -12.64 2.58 0.54
C ARG A 11 -12.65 4.11 0.48
N GLU A 12 -12.01 4.76 1.45
CA GLU A 12 -11.92 6.22 1.48
C GLU A 12 -11.10 6.78 0.31
N ILE A 13 -9.97 6.14 -0.04
CA ILE A 13 -9.13 6.52 -1.19
C ILE A 13 -9.95 6.41 -2.49
N ARG A 14 -10.68 5.30 -2.70
CA ARG A 14 -11.61 5.14 -3.83
C ARG A 14 -12.70 6.21 -3.85
N ARG A 15 -13.32 6.49 -2.69
CA ARG A 15 -14.39 7.50 -2.56
C ARG A 15 -13.92 8.89 -2.98
N ARG A 16 -12.63 9.19 -2.80
CA ARG A 16 -12.00 10.45 -3.23
C ARG A 16 -11.56 10.46 -4.70
N GLY A 17 -11.78 9.38 -5.44
CA GLY A 17 -11.42 9.27 -6.86
C GLY A 17 -9.93 9.05 -7.10
N HIS A 18 -9.19 8.55 -6.11
CA HIS A 18 -7.79 8.18 -6.31
C HIS A 18 -7.69 6.73 -6.82
N PRO A 19 -7.03 6.49 -7.97
CA PRO A 19 -6.98 5.18 -8.60
C PRO A 19 -5.98 4.23 -7.94
N ASP A 20 -5.09 4.75 -7.09
CA ASP A 20 -4.00 4.01 -6.45
C ASP A 20 -3.88 4.36 -4.96
N ALA A 21 -3.45 3.39 -4.16
CA ALA A 21 -2.88 3.62 -2.83
C ALA A 21 -1.36 3.47 -2.89
N MET A 22 -0.63 4.38 -2.23
CA MET A 22 0.82 4.32 -2.06
C MET A 22 1.20 4.39 -0.58
N LEU A 23 2.25 3.67 -0.19
CA LEU A 23 2.80 3.69 1.16
C LEU A 23 4.28 3.34 1.19
N GLU A 24 4.94 3.65 2.30
CA GLU A 24 6.30 3.19 2.60
C GLU A 24 6.21 2.13 3.72
N SER A 25 6.60 0.88 3.44
CA SER A 25 6.52 -0.22 4.40
C SER A 25 7.84 -0.44 5.13
N THR A 26 7.80 -0.70 6.43
CA THR A 26 8.96 -1.25 7.14
C THR A 26 9.18 -2.72 6.78
N ALA A 27 10.37 -3.26 7.07
CA ALA A 27 10.68 -4.67 6.83
C ALA A 27 9.67 -5.63 7.50
N THR A 28 9.17 -5.28 8.69
CA THR A 28 8.23 -6.12 9.46
C THR A 28 6.80 -6.09 8.89
N ALA A 29 6.37 -4.97 8.31
CA ALA A 29 5.03 -4.83 7.74
C ALA A 29 4.95 -5.25 6.25
N TYR A 30 6.09 -5.49 5.61
CA TYR A 30 6.17 -5.77 4.17
C TYR A 30 5.25 -6.91 3.72
N MET A 31 5.33 -8.06 4.40
CA MET A 31 4.51 -9.23 4.06
C MET A 31 3.01 -9.02 4.34
N PHE A 32 2.67 -8.14 5.28
CA PHE A 32 1.27 -7.78 5.52
C PHE A 32 0.69 -7.05 4.31
N TYR A 33 1.39 -6.05 3.76
CA TYR A 33 0.89 -5.30 2.60
C TYR A 33 0.91 -6.13 1.30
N ARG A 34 1.94 -6.97 1.10
CA ARG A 34 1.97 -7.94 -0.01
C ARG A 34 0.73 -8.82 -0.04
N LYS A 35 0.32 -9.37 1.12
CA LYS A 35 -0.91 -10.18 1.25
C LYS A 35 -2.19 -9.41 0.94
N HIS A 36 -2.19 -8.08 1.06
CA HIS A 36 -3.33 -7.23 0.72
C HIS A 36 -3.25 -6.66 -0.71
N GLY A 37 -2.33 -7.16 -1.54
CA GLY A 37 -2.24 -6.81 -2.97
C GLY A 37 -1.35 -5.62 -3.29
N PHE A 38 -0.58 -5.12 -2.32
CA PHE A 38 0.45 -4.13 -2.60
C PHE A 38 1.67 -4.78 -3.26
N VAL A 39 2.29 -4.07 -4.19
CA VAL A 39 3.51 -4.45 -4.91
C VAL A 39 4.60 -3.42 -4.69
N ASP A 40 5.85 -3.80 -4.91
CA ASP A 40 6.99 -2.87 -4.82
C ASP A 40 6.85 -1.75 -5.86
N ALA A 41 7.09 -0.52 -5.44
CA ALA A 41 6.98 0.68 -6.27
C ALA A 41 8.32 1.40 -6.47
N GLY A 42 9.44 0.75 -6.11
CA GLY A 42 10.78 1.31 -6.23
C GLY A 42 11.80 0.63 -5.32
N PRO A 43 13.07 1.05 -5.37
CA PRO A 43 14.10 0.54 -4.48
C PRO A 43 13.80 0.92 -3.01
N PRO A 44 14.29 0.15 -2.03
CA PRO A 44 14.24 0.55 -0.63
C PRO A 44 14.94 1.90 -0.41
N ILE A 45 14.36 2.73 0.44
CA ILE A 45 14.87 4.05 0.80
C ILE A 45 15.19 4.08 2.30
N LEU A 46 16.19 4.86 2.69
CA LEU A 46 16.50 5.09 4.11
C LEU A 46 15.62 6.21 4.65
N ARG A 47 14.83 5.89 5.68
CA ARG A 47 13.94 6.83 6.39
C ARG A 47 14.12 6.65 7.90
N PHE A 48 13.55 7.54 8.71
CA PHE A 48 13.46 7.40 10.18
C PHE A 48 14.78 7.03 10.89
N GLY A 49 15.89 7.72 10.57
CA GLY A 49 17.17 7.46 11.25
C GLY A 49 17.92 6.21 10.80
N GLY A 50 17.71 5.74 9.56
CA GLY A 50 18.44 4.63 8.96
C GLY A 50 17.62 3.34 8.80
N VAL A 51 16.34 3.37 9.13
CA VAL A 51 15.43 2.25 8.89
C VAL A 51 15.08 2.18 7.42
N ALA A 52 15.31 1.02 6.81
CA ALA A 52 14.91 0.77 5.43
C ALA A 52 13.38 0.74 5.31
N ALA A 53 12.84 1.65 4.50
CA ALA A 53 11.46 1.69 4.08
C ALA A 53 11.35 1.21 2.62
N ARG A 54 10.29 0.48 2.31
CA ARG A 54 10.03 -0.12 0.99
C ARG A 54 8.82 0.58 0.39
N PRO A 55 9.00 1.43 -0.64
CA PRO A 55 7.87 2.03 -1.35
C PRO A 55 6.99 0.94 -1.97
N MET A 56 5.68 1.02 -1.74
CA MET A 56 4.71 0.07 -2.27
C MET A 56 3.48 0.78 -2.85
N ARG A 57 2.85 0.15 -3.83
CA ARG A 57 1.61 0.64 -4.46
C ARG A 57 0.57 -0.46 -4.62
N LYS A 58 -0.70 -0.09 -4.68
CA LYS A 58 -1.82 -0.96 -5.04
C LYS A 58 -2.81 -0.20 -5.91
N ALA A 59 -3.11 -0.73 -7.09
CA ALA A 59 -4.22 -0.24 -7.90
C ALA A 59 -5.54 -0.52 -7.17
N LEU A 60 -6.38 0.49 -7.04
CA LEU A 60 -7.68 0.41 -6.36
C LEU A 60 -8.85 0.39 -7.33
N GLU A 61 -8.65 0.79 -8.58
CA GLU A 61 -9.64 0.53 -9.63
C GLU A 61 -9.83 -0.97 -9.79
N ALA A 62 -11.09 -1.41 -9.81
CA ALA A 62 -11.39 -2.75 -10.29
C ALA A 62 -10.91 -2.79 -11.75
N ALA A 63 -10.18 -3.84 -12.13
CA ALA A 63 -10.08 -4.17 -13.55
C ALA A 63 -11.52 -4.22 -14.06
N ALA A 64 -11.94 -3.21 -14.82
CA ALA A 64 -13.22 -3.21 -15.48
C ALA A 64 -13.16 -4.40 -16.44
N ALA A 65 -13.75 -5.52 -16.03
CA ALA A 65 -13.99 -6.64 -16.93
C ALA A 65 -14.89 -6.09 -18.03
N THR A 66 -14.30 -5.93 -19.20
CA THR A 66 -15.00 -5.70 -20.47
C THR A 66 -15.39 -7.06 -21.03
#